data_AF-A0A7X9M0F3-F1
#
_entry.id   AF-A0A7X9M0F3-F1
#
_cell.length_a   1.000
_cell.length_b   1.000
_cell.length_c   1.000
_cell.angle_alpha   90.00
_cell.angle_beta   90.00
_cell.angle_gamma   90.00
#
_symmetry.space_group_name_H-M   'P 1'
#
loop_
_entity.id
_entity.type
_entity.pdbx_description
1 polymer ?
#
loop_
_entity_poly.entity_id
_entity_poly.type
_entity_poly.pdbx_seq_one_letter_code
_entity_poly.pdbx_strand_id
1 'polypeptide(L)'
;MYKMQICNALTKEVLREKTYRRTDLIFSLLESAEKGQECILFDENCKTYKGKYVSHSIETVGDMKVYKVYFELKLSDIQARIAQKKLA
;
A
#
# COMPACT_ATOMS: atom_id res chain seq x y z
N MET A 1 -17.81 0.97 8.34
CA MET A 1 -16.74 0.13 7.75
C MET A 1 -15.61 1.02 7.26
N TYR A 2 -14.40 0.49 7.15
CA TYR A 2 -13.22 1.27 6.75
C TYR A 2 -12.56 0.64 5.53
N LYS A 3 -12.23 1.42 4.52
CA LYS A 3 -11.44 0.96 3.38
C LYS A 3 -10.09 1.65 3.42
N MET A 4 -9.02 0.91 3.17
CA MET A 4 -7.70 1.46 2.96
C MET A 4 -7.32 1.25 1.50
N GLN A 5 -6.85 2.32 0.86
CA GLN A 5 -6.33 2.30 -0.49
C GLN A 5 -4.88 2.76 -0.46
N ILE A 6 -3.98 1.94 -0.99
CA ILE A 6 -2.59 2.30 -1.20
C ILE A 6 -2.49 2.81 -2.63
N CYS A 7 -2.12 4.08 -2.75
CA CYS A 7 -2.11 4.81 -4.00
C CYS A 7 -0.68 5.19 -4.37
N ASN A 8 -0.37 5.17 -5.67
CA ASN A 8 0.81 5.81 -6.20
C ASN A 8 0.65 7.33 -6.08
N ALA A 9 1.60 8.02 -5.44
CA ALA A 9 1.54 9.47 -5.26
C ALA A 9 1.61 10.25 -6.58
N LEU A 10 2.32 9.71 -7.59
CA LEU A 10 2.55 10.32 -8.90
C LEU A 10 1.36 10.10 -9.85
N THR A 11 0.95 8.84 -10.04
CA THR A 11 -0.11 8.51 -11.01
C THR A 11 -1.52 8.57 -10.42
N LYS A 12 -1.63 8.68 -9.08
CA LYS A 12 -2.88 8.58 -8.32
C LYS A 12 -3.62 7.24 -8.48
N GLU A 13 -2.99 6.25 -9.12
CA GLU A 13 -3.55 4.91 -9.29
C GLU A 13 -3.60 4.17 -7.96
N VAL A 14 -4.68 3.42 -7.75
CA VAL A 14 -4.82 2.53 -6.60
C VAL A 14 -4.10 1.23 -6.92
N LEU A 15 -3.03 0.96 -6.19
CA LEU A 15 -2.22 -0.24 -6.34
C LEU A 15 -2.82 -1.41 -5.57
N ARG A 16 -3.43 -1.10 -4.43
CA ARG A 16 -4.03 -2.08 -3.55
C ARG A 16 -5.15 -1.44 -2.76
N GLU A 17 -6.23 -2.18 -2.60
CA GLU A 17 -7.27 -1.82 -1.66
C GLU A 17 -7.64 -2.99 -0.75
N LYS A 18 -8.02 -2.66 0.49
CA LYS A 18 -8.50 -3.64 1.46
C LYS A 18 -9.50 -3.02 2.41
N THR A 19 -10.57 -3.74 2.69
CA THR A 19 -11.61 -3.33 3.63
C THR A 19 -11.36 -3.95 4.99
N TYR A 20 -11.54 -3.15 6.04
CA TYR A 20 -11.33 -3.48 7.43
C TYR A 20 -12.58 -3.19 8.26
N ARG A 21 -12.81 -4.03 9.27
CA ARG A 21 -13.88 -3.82 10.26
C ARG A 21 -13.48 -2.82 11.35
N ARG A 22 -12.19 -2.65 11.61
CA ARG A 22 -11.62 -1.75 12.62
C ARG A 22 -10.50 -0.90 12.02
N THR A 23 -10.22 0.26 12.60
CA THR A 23 -9.20 1.22 12.13
C THR A 23 -7.81 0.95 12.67
N ASP A 24 -7.64 0.08 13.67
CA ASP A 24 -6.36 -0.12 14.38
C ASP A 24 -5.20 -0.43 13.42
N LEU A 25 -5.43 -1.30 12.45
CA LEU A 25 -4.43 -1.68 11.43
C LEU A 25 -4.12 -0.53 10.46
N ILE A 26 -5.11 0.30 10.14
CA ILE A 26 -4.94 1.45 9.25
C ILE A 26 -4.09 2.51 9.97
N PHE A 27 -4.43 2.82 11.22
CA PHE A 27 -3.68 3.79 12.02
C PHE A 27 -2.26 3.32 12.35
N SER A 28 -2.07 2.05 12.68
CA SER A 28 -0.73 1.49 12.90
C SER A 28 0.14 1.58 11.64
N LEU A 29 -0.45 1.34 10.45
CA LEU A 29 0.26 1.52 9.18
C LEU A 29 0.63 2.99 8.95
N LEU A 30 -0.32 3.90 9.14
CA LEU A 30 -0.09 5.34 8.96
C LEU A 30 1.01 5.86 9.91
N GLU A 31 0.95 5.49 11.19
CA GLU A 31 1.95 5.89 12.17
C GLU A 31 3.35 5.37 11.80
N SER A 32 3.43 4.11 11.36
CA SER A 32 4.71 3.51 10.91
C SER A 32 5.24 4.23 9.67
N ALA A 33 4.35 4.54 8.74
CA ALA A 33 4.68 5.25 7.51
C ALA A 33 5.17 6.69 7.78
N GLU A 34 4.52 7.41 8.69
CA GLU A 34 4.92 8.75 9.13
C GLU A 34 6.27 8.76 9.86
N LYS A 35 6.58 7.67 10.58
CA LYS A 35 7.91 7.46 11.19
C LYS A 35 9.00 7.12 10.17
N GLY A 36 8.69 7.13 8.88
CA GLY A 36 9.65 6.91 7.79
C GLY A 36 9.95 5.44 7.53
N GLN A 37 9.11 4.52 8.03
CA GLN A 37 9.28 3.10 7.72
C GLN A 37 9.05 2.86 6.22
N GLU A 38 10.01 2.22 5.57
CA GLU A 38 9.90 1.85 4.16
C GLU A 38 8.77 0.84 3.96
N CYS A 39 7.86 1.14 3.02
CA CYS A 39 6.80 0.22 2.63
C CYS A 39 7.27 -0.62 1.44
N ILE A 40 7.06 -1.93 1.47
CA ILE A 40 7.34 -2.82 0.33
C ILE A 40 6.02 -3.23 -0.30
N LEU A 41 5.86 -2.95 -1.58
CA LEU A 41 4.68 -3.28 -2.37
C LEU A 41 5.07 -4.23 -3.49
N PHE A 42 4.16 -5.15 -3.83
CA PHE A 42 4.31 -6.07 -4.94
C PHE A 42 3.21 -5.79 -5.95
N ASP A 43 3.56 -5.63 -7.22
CA ASP A 43 2.57 -5.57 -8.30
C ASP A 43 2.11 -6.96 -8.74
N GLU A 44 1.16 -7.01 -9.66
CA GLU A 44 0.60 -8.26 -10.22
C GLU A 44 1.65 -9.11 -10.95
N ASN A 45 2.74 -8.50 -11.42
CA ASN A 45 3.87 -9.17 -12.05
C ASN A 45 4.96 -9.57 -11.04
N CYS A 46 4.65 -9.50 -9.74
CA CYS A 46 5.58 -9.75 -8.64
C CYS A 46 6.79 -8.80 -8.59
N LYS A 47 6.76 -7.65 -9.29
CA LYS A 47 7.80 -6.64 -9.15
C LYS A 47 7.68 -5.99 -7.79
N THR A 48 8.83 -5.83 -7.15
CA THR A 48 8.95 -5.26 -5.81
C THR A 48 9.20 -3.76 -5.93
N TYR A 49 8.34 -2.96 -5.30
CA TYR A 49 8.49 -1.52 -5.19
C TYR A 49 8.75 -1.15 -3.74
N LYS A 50 9.65 -0.21 -3.54
CA LYS A 50 9.82 0.52 -2.28
C LYS A 50 8.96 1.77 -2.36
N GLY A 51 7.98 1.85 -1.48
CA GLY A 51 7.12 3.00 -1.29
C GLY A 51 7.65 3.88 -0.16
N LYS A 52 8.00 5.14 -0.48
CA LYS A 52 8.21 6.17 0.52
C LYS A 52 6.88 6.88 0.78
N TYR A 53 6.47 6.95 2.04
CA TYR A 53 5.24 7.65 2.40
C TYR A 53 5.34 9.14 2.06
N VAL A 54 4.27 9.68 1.46
CA VAL A 54 4.17 11.10 1.08
C VAL A 54 3.07 11.77 1.90
N SER A 55 1.87 11.22 1.87
CA SER A 55 0.71 11.76 2.57
C SER A 55 -0.42 10.74 2.63
N HIS A 56 -1.47 11.03 3.40
CA HIS A 56 -2.73 10.32 3.31
C HIS A 56 -3.90 11.31 3.28
N SER A 57 -5.03 10.86 2.76
CA SER A 57 -6.32 11.55 2.83
C SER A 57 -7.39 10.60 3.35
N ILE A 58 -8.44 11.19 3.91
CA ILE A 58 -9.59 10.46 4.42
C ILE A 58 -10.82 11.01 3.72
N GLU A 59 -11.56 10.14 3.05
CA GLU A 59 -12.80 10.47 2.34
C GLU A 59 -13.94 9.65 2.95
N THR A 60 -15.14 10.22 2.95
CA THR A 60 -16.36 9.50 3.37
C THR A 60 -17.21 9.26 2.13
N VAL A 61 -17.44 7.99 1.80
CA VAL A 61 -18.23 7.56 0.63
C VAL A 61 -19.41 6.75 1.16
N GLY A 62 -20.58 7.38 1.21
CA GLY A 62 -21.75 6.82 1.92
C GLY A 62 -21.43 6.58 3.39
N ASP A 63 -21.68 5.36 3.88
CA ASP A 63 -21.40 4.94 5.27
C ASP A 63 -19.99 4.38 5.48
N MET A 64 -19.09 4.55 4.49
CA MET A 64 -17.73 4.01 4.51
C MET A 64 -16.69 5.13 4.54
N LYS A 65 -15.74 5.05 5.49
CA LYS A 65 -14.54 5.89 5.50
C LYS A 65 -13.44 5.22 4.67
N VAL A 66 -12.91 5.94 3.69
CA VAL A 66 -11.84 5.51 2.78
C VAL A 66 -10.57 6.27 3.14
N TYR A 67 -9.55 5.55 3.57
CA TYR A 67 -8.22 6.05 3.86
C TYR A 67 -7.34 5.82 2.64
N LYS A 68 -7.02 6.88 1.91
CA LYS A 68 -6.09 6.81 0.79
C LYS A 68 -4.70 7.17 1.29
N VAL A 69 -3.74 6.27 1.14
CA VAL A 69 -2.37 6.43 1.58
C VAL A 69 -1.49 6.51 0.33
N TYR A 70 -0.81 7.64 0.15
CA TYR A 70 -0.02 7.95 -1.03
C TYR A 70 1.46 7.64 -0.76
N PHE A 71 2.02 6.79 -1.60
CA PHE A 71 3.44 6.45 -1.57
C PHE A 71 4.11 6.85 -2.89
N GLU A 72 5.29 7.46 -2.79
CA GLU A 72 6.22 7.57 -3.92
C GLU A 72 6.85 6.20 -4.12
N LEU A 73 6.51 5.54 -5.22
CA LEU A 73 7.03 4.22 -5.54
C LEU A 73 8.34 4.34 -6.33
N LYS A 74 9.33 3.57 -5.91
CA LYS A 74 10.53 3.28 -6.69
C LYS A 74 10.69 1.79 -6.84
N LEU A 75 11.15 1.35 -8.01
CA LEU A 75 11.49 -0.05 -8.19
C LEU A 75 12.59 -0.40 -7.17
N SER A 76 12.39 -1.48 -6.41
CA SER A 76 13.38 -1.93 -5.45
C SER A 76 14.60 -2.48 -6.17
N ASP A 77 15.80 -2.16 -5.70
CA ASP A 77 17.04 -2.82 -6.18
C ASP A 77 17.02 -4.33 -5.92
N ILE A 78 16.27 -4.74 -4.88
CA ILE A 78 16.02 -6.12 -4.53
C ILE A 78 14.64 -6.51 -5.07
N GLN A 79 14.62 -7.34 -6.11
CA GLN A 79 13.41 -7.94 -6.66
C GLN A 79 13.20 -9.34 -6.08
N ALA A 80 11.99 -9.62 -5.61
CA ALA A 80 11.62 -10.98 -5.23
C ALA A 80 11.73 -11.91 -6.45
N ARG A 81 12.56 -12.95 -6.34
CA ARG A 81 12.65 -13.99 -7.38
C ARG A 81 11.47 -14.94 -7.27
N ILE A 82 10.74 -15.12 -8.36
CA ILE A 82 9.75 -16.19 -8.46
C ILE A 82 10.52 -17.51 -8.41
N ALA A 83 10.45 -18.23 -7.29
CA ALA A 83 10.93 -19.60 -7.23
C ALA A 83 9.98 -20.44 -8.08
N GLN A 84 10.40 -20.79 -9.30
CA GLN A 84 9.74 -21.85 -10.06
C GLN A 84 9.89 -23.13 -9.25
N LYS A 85 8.87 -23.50 -8.47
CA LYS A 85 8.71 -24.89 -8.05
C LYS A 85 8.53 -25.69 -9.33
N LYS A 86 9.60 -26.34 -9.81
CA LYS A 86 9.45 -27.53 -10.64
C LYS A 86 8.64 -28.51 -9.79
N LEU A 87 7.38 -28.70 -10.16
CA LEU A 87 6.65 -29.91 -9.80
C LEU A 87 7.44 -31.04 -10.46
N ALA A 88 8.19 -31.77 -9.65
CA ALA A 88 8.86 -33.01 -10.04
C ALA A 88 7.81 -34.12 -10.19
#